data_AF-A0A3B9MVF8-F1
#
_entry.id   AF-A0A3B9MVF8-F1
#
_cell.length_a   1.000
_cell.length_b   1.000
_cell.length_c   1.000
_cell.angle_alpha   90.00
_cell.angle_beta   90.00
_cell.angle_gamma   90.00
#
_symmetry.space_group_name_H-M   'P 1'
#
loop_
_entity.id
_entity.type
_entity.pdbx_description
1 polymer ?
#
loop_
_entity_poly.entity_id
_entity_poly.type
_entity_poly.pdbx_seq_one_letter_code
_entity_poly.pdbx_strand_id
1 'polypeptide(L)'
;MKEKQKKQEEQEEQQLSIETEVTPFEKGGYLYSETLGVCKVSDIPKLSVNRRVTKTMDYYKLRPVSDLSKAAYIPVENHKVELRELISLEEANSYNEEELKEMPALKREEVRFVIERDKKIKERKALERLKRQQYREKSLAGEAEAAKVTEAAEVTEAAKVTEVSEVQERK
;
A
#
# COMPACT_ATOMS: atom_id res chain seq x y z
N MET A 1 -55.49 -0.50 22.40
CA MET A 1 -54.18 -0.47 23.11
C MET A 1 -53.13 -1.43 22.53
N LYS A 2 -53.50 -2.55 21.90
CA LYS A 2 -52.52 -3.52 21.34
C LYS A 2 -51.81 -3.07 20.05
N GLU A 3 -52.38 -2.11 19.33
CA GLU A 3 -51.84 -1.66 18.03
C GLU A 3 -50.66 -0.69 18.16
N LYS A 4 -50.55 0.04 19.27
CA LYS A 4 -49.42 0.93 19.55
C LYS A 4 -48.16 0.16 19.99
N GLN A 5 -48.33 -0.98 20.66
CA GLN A 5 -47.20 -1.84 21.06
C GLN A 5 -46.60 -2.55 19.85
N LYS A 6 -47.44 -3.06 18.93
CA LYS A 6 -46.96 -3.72 17.71
C LYS A 6 -46.18 -2.76 16.79
N LYS A 7 -46.61 -1.50 16.68
CA LYS A 7 -45.88 -0.46 15.92
C LYS A 7 -44.55 -0.04 16.57
N GLN A 8 -44.43 -0.16 17.89
CA GLN A 8 -43.17 0.11 18.58
C GLN A 8 -42.17 -1.03 18.36
N GLU A 9 -42.64 -2.28 18.41
CA GLU A 9 -41.82 -3.48 18.13
C GLU A 9 -41.35 -3.53 16.66
N GLU A 10 -42.24 -3.23 15.69
CA GLU A 10 -41.85 -3.13 14.26
C GLU A 10 -40.88 -1.98 13.99
N GLN A 11 -40.94 -0.89 14.75
CA GLN A 11 -39.97 0.21 14.64
C GLN A 11 -38.62 -0.14 15.28
N GLU A 12 -38.61 -0.93 16.35
CA GLU A 12 -37.37 -1.41 17.00
C GLU A 12 -36.69 -2.51 16.17
N GLU A 13 -37.46 -3.40 15.53
CA GLU A 13 -36.95 -4.38 14.55
C GLU A 13 -36.40 -3.70 13.29
N GLN A 14 -37.01 -2.60 12.82
CA GLN A 14 -36.47 -1.77 11.74
C GLN A 14 -35.21 -0.98 12.14
N GLN A 15 -35.01 -0.71 13.44
CA GLN A 15 -33.81 -0.06 13.96
C GLN A 15 -32.63 -1.06 14.10
N LEU A 16 -32.91 -2.33 14.36
CA LEU A 16 -31.89 -3.39 14.55
C LEU A 16 -31.42 -4.01 13.21
N SER A 17 -32.20 -3.82 12.13
CA SER A 17 -31.93 -4.35 10.78
C SER A 17 -31.31 -3.33 9.83
N ILE A 18 -30.89 -2.15 10.33
CA ILE A 18 -29.68 -1.52 9.79
C ILE A 18 -28.50 -2.31 10.37
N GLU A 19 -28.43 -3.60 9.99
CA GLU A 19 -27.19 -4.30 9.74
C GLU A 19 -26.44 -3.40 8.78
N THR A 20 -25.69 -2.46 9.35
CA THR A 20 -24.60 -1.85 8.61
C THR A 20 -23.77 -3.04 8.20
N GLU A 21 -23.89 -3.41 6.92
CA GLU A 21 -22.93 -4.23 6.20
C GLU A 21 -21.62 -3.44 6.21
N VAL A 22 -21.03 -3.27 7.39
CA VAL A 22 -19.68 -2.75 7.56
C VAL A 22 -18.83 -3.87 7.01
N THR A 23 -18.49 -3.75 5.74
CA THR A 23 -17.51 -4.61 5.10
C THR A 23 -16.28 -4.64 6.02
N PRO A 24 -15.89 -5.82 6.53
CA PRO A 24 -14.81 -5.88 7.51
C PRO A 24 -13.53 -5.37 6.87
N PHE A 25 -12.77 -4.56 7.62
CA PHE A 25 -11.52 -3.99 7.12
C PHE A 25 -10.51 -5.08 6.81
N GLU A 26 -9.85 -4.99 5.65
CA GLU A 26 -8.87 -5.99 5.25
C GLU A 26 -7.52 -5.86 5.99
N LYS A 27 -6.83 -7.00 6.13
CA LYS A 27 -5.49 -7.04 6.70
C LYS A 27 -4.50 -6.23 5.87
N GLY A 28 -3.71 -5.39 6.54
CA GLY A 28 -2.76 -4.48 5.90
C GLY A 28 -3.36 -3.14 5.46
N GLY A 29 -4.69 -3.01 5.52
CA GLY A 29 -5.42 -1.77 5.33
C GLY A 29 -5.15 -0.75 6.44
N TYR A 30 -5.65 0.47 6.23
CA TYR A 30 -5.57 1.55 7.19
C TYR A 30 -6.97 2.07 7.46
N LEU A 31 -7.24 2.38 8.71
CA LEU A 31 -8.52 2.89 9.17
C LEU A 31 -8.30 4.02 10.17
N TYR A 32 -9.34 4.80 10.39
CA TYR A 32 -9.40 5.78 11.45
C TYR A 32 -10.20 5.23 12.62
N SER A 33 -9.63 5.32 13.81
CA SER A 33 -10.30 5.05 15.07
C SER A 33 -10.48 6.36 15.83
N GLU A 34 -11.69 6.62 16.34
CA GLU A 34 -11.97 7.82 17.11
C GLU A 34 -11.03 8.02 18.32
N THR A 35 -10.65 6.92 18.97
CA THR A 35 -9.83 6.95 20.19
C THR A 35 -8.32 6.91 19.91
N LEU A 36 -7.89 6.28 18.82
CA LEU A 36 -6.47 6.03 18.52
C LEU A 36 -5.94 6.84 17.33
N GLY A 37 -6.82 7.40 16.50
CA GLY A 37 -6.46 8.04 15.23
C GLY A 37 -6.18 7.01 14.13
N VAL A 38 -5.16 7.27 13.31
CA VAL A 38 -4.82 6.44 12.15
C VAL A 38 -4.17 5.13 12.60
N CYS A 39 -4.81 4.02 12.26
CA CYS A 39 -4.33 2.69 12.59
C CYS A 39 -4.16 1.82 11.35
N LYS A 40 -3.13 0.98 11.34
CA LYS A 40 -2.96 -0.10 10.39
C LYS A 40 -3.55 -1.39 10.95
N VAL A 41 -4.35 -2.08 10.14
CA VAL A 41 -4.86 -3.42 10.47
C VAL A 41 -3.70 -4.41 10.33
N SER A 42 -3.16 -4.87 11.46
CA SER A 42 -2.05 -5.82 11.46
C SER A 42 -2.54 -7.25 11.21
N ASP A 43 -3.66 -7.63 11.82
CA ASP A 43 -4.23 -8.98 11.70
C ASP A 43 -5.68 -9.01 12.20
N ILE A 44 -6.40 -10.08 11.87
CA ILE A 44 -7.76 -10.35 12.38
C ILE A 44 -7.78 -11.74 13.04
N PRO A 45 -7.25 -11.87 14.27
CA PRO A 45 -7.30 -13.13 14.99
C PRO A 45 -8.72 -13.49 15.44
N LYS A 46 -9.06 -14.77 15.28
CA LYS A 46 -10.19 -15.41 15.98
C LYS A 46 -9.78 -15.77 17.40
N LEU A 47 -10.38 -15.10 18.38
CA LEU A 47 -10.08 -15.31 19.80
C LEU A 47 -11.28 -15.93 20.51
N SER A 48 -11.04 -16.92 21.37
CA SER A 48 -12.05 -17.44 22.29
C SER A 48 -12.17 -16.49 23.49
N VAL A 49 -13.38 -15.99 23.75
CA VAL A 49 -13.63 -15.03 24.86
C VAL A 49 -13.42 -15.69 26.23
N ASN A 50 -13.64 -17.00 26.34
CA ASN A 50 -13.44 -17.73 27.58
C ASN A 50 -13.02 -19.18 27.29
N ARG A 51 -12.13 -19.76 28.10
CA ARG A 51 -11.69 -21.17 27.96
C ARG A 51 -12.83 -22.18 28.07
N ARG A 52 -13.95 -21.79 28.70
CA ARG A 52 -15.13 -22.65 28.92
C ARG A 52 -16.24 -22.48 27.87
N VAL A 53 -16.18 -21.44 27.05
CA VAL A 53 -17.24 -21.10 26.08
C VAL A 53 -16.67 -21.30 24.69
N THR A 54 -17.31 -22.13 23.87
CA THR A 54 -16.90 -22.44 22.49
C THR A 54 -17.11 -21.28 21.50
N LYS A 55 -17.60 -20.12 21.97
CA LYS A 55 -17.82 -18.94 21.15
C LYS A 55 -16.49 -18.24 20.85
N THR A 56 -16.07 -18.30 19.59
CA THR A 56 -14.96 -17.54 19.03
C THR A 56 -15.48 -16.24 18.43
N MET A 57 -14.77 -15.14 18.65
CA MET A 57 -15.07 -13.83 18.06
C MET A 57 -13.85 -13.32 17.30
N ASP A 58 -14.09 -12.60 16.22
CA ASP A 58 -13.05 -11.94 15.45
C ASP A 58 -12.65 -10.62 16.13
N TYR A 59 -11.34 -10.35 16.17
CA TYR A 59 -10.79 -9.11 16.71
C TYR A 59 -9.88 -8.44 15.68
N TYR A 60 -10.04 -7.14 15.49
CA TYR A 60 -9.04 -6.32 14.80
C TYR A 60 -7.83 -6.11 15.71
N LYS A 61 -6.65 -6.51 15.23
CA LYS A 61 -5.37 -6.13 15.81
C LYS A 61 -4.86 -4.88 15.10
N LEU A 62 -5.05 -3.73 15.72
CA LEU A 62 -4.70 -2.41 15.17
C LEU A 62 -3.35 -1.94 15.71
N ARG A 63 -2.55 -1.32 14.84
CA ARG A 63 -1.33 -0.61 15.23
C ARG A 63 -1.42 0.86 14.84
N PRO A 64 -1.38 1.81 15.79
CA PRO A 64 -1.33 3.23 15.47
C PRO A 64 -0.11 3.58 14.63
N VAL A 65 -0.26 4.54 13.72
CA VAL A 65 0.87 5.04 12.91
C VAL A 65 1.83 5.87 13.77
N SER A 66 1.30 6.59 14.75
CA SER A 66 2.06 7.40 15.71
C SER A 66 2.92 6.53 16.65
N ASP A 67 2.48 5.32 16.96
CA ASP A 67 3.21 4.38 17.82
C ASP A 67 3.08 2.93 17.33
N LEU A 68 4.04 2.53 16.51
CA LEU A 68 4.08 1.18 15.91
C LEU A 68 4.33 0.05 16.93
N SER A 69 4.77 0.39 18.15
CA SER A 69 5.04 -0.60 19.19
C SER A 69 3.75 -1.07 19.88
N LYS A 70 2.75 -0.20 19.94
CA LYS A 70 1.47 -0.47 20.59
C LYS A 70 0.55 -1.24 19.66
N ALA A 71 -0.21 -2.17 20.24
CA ALA A 71 -1.27 -2.90 19.54
C ALA A 71 -2.57 -2.78 20.34
N ALA A 72 -3.64 -2.40 19.65
CA ALA A 72 -4.99 -2.39 20.19
C ALA A 72 -5.79 -3.58 19.63
N TYR A 73 -6.63 -4.17 20.47
CA TYR A 73 -7.51 -5.27 20.10
C TYR A 73 -8.95 -4.79 20.21
N ILE A 74 -9.66 -4.73 19.09
CA ILE A 74 -11.04 -4.27 19.02
C ILE A 74 -11.90 -5.39 18.42
N PRO A 75 -12.96 -5.85 19.11
CA PRO A 75 -13.89 -6.82 18.54
C PRO A 75 -14.45 -6.35 17.20
N VAL A 76 -14.57 -7.26 16.22
CA VAL A 76 -15.24 -6.94 14.95
C VAL A 76 -16.71 -6.64 15.20
N GLU A 77 -17.35 -7.44 16.06
CA GLU A 77 -18.76 -7.30 16.44
C GLU A 77 -18.91 -6.54 17.79
N ASN A 78 -19.96 -5.71 17.91
CA ASN A 78 -20.34 -5.02 19.16
C ASN A 78 -19.27 -4.10 19.79
N HIS A 79 -18.39 -3.50 18.99
CA HIS A 79 -17.44 -2.51 19.51
C HIS A 79 -18.12 -1.16 19.78
N LYS A 80 -17.68 -0.46 20.84
CA LYS A 80 -18.15 0.90 21.17
C LYS A 80 -17.41 2.01 20.42
N VAL A 81 -16.25 1.69 19.84
CA VAL A 81 -15.35 2.67 19.22
C VAL A 81 -15.67 2.75 17.74
N GLU A 82 -16.06 3.91 17.25
CA GLU A 82 -16.33 4.08 15.83
C GLU A 82 -15.05 3.89 15.00
N LEU A 83 -15.09 2.90 14.10
CA LEU A 83 -14.06 2.62 13.11
C LEU A 83 -14.58 3.04 11.75
N ARG A 84 -13.82 3.87 11.05
CA ARG A 84 -14.17 4.35 9.71
C ARG A 84 -12.98 4.29 8.76
N GLU A 85 -13.27 4.39 7.47
CA GLU A 85 -12.25 4.58 6.47
C GLU A 85 -11.56 5.95 6.62
N LEU A 86 -10.34 6.02 6.09
CA LEU A 86 -9.60 7.28 6.04
C LEU A 86 -10.30 8.24 5.07
N ILE A 87 -10.17 9.53 5.36
CA ILE A 87 -10.62 10.59 4.44
C ILE A 87 -9.98 10.45 3.05
N SER A 88 -10.67 10.97 2.05
CA SER A 88 -10.16 10.99 0.68
C SER A 88 -8.95 11.92 0.54
N LEU A 89 -8.15 11.72 -0.50
CA LEU A 89 -7.01 12.60 -0.81
C LEU A 89 -7.48 14.03 -1.11
N GLU A 90 -8.62 14.19 -1.77
CA GLU A 90 -9.19 15.50 -2.11
C GLU A 90 -9.61 16.25 -0.84
N GLU A 91 -10.28 15.55 0.07
CA GLU A 91 -10.66 16.10 1.38
C GLU A 91 -9.43 16.42 2.23
N ALA A 92 -8.41 15.56 2.22
CA ALA A 92 -7.16 15.85 2.93
C ALA A 92 -6.47 17.12 2.40
N ASN A 93 -6.51 17.38 1.09
CA ASN A 93 -5.88 18.55 0.48
C ASN A 93 -6.72 19.82 0.54
N SER A 94 -8.01 19.74 0.84
CA SER A 94 -8.86 20.93 0.97
C SER A 94 -8.58 21.72 2.26
N TYR A 95 -8.00 21.06 3.27
CA TYR A 95 -7.67 21.70 4.53
C TYR A 95 -6.41 22.58 4.44
N ASN A 96 -6.54 23.82 4.90
CA ASN A 96 -5.42 24.75 5.00
C ASN A 96 -4.61 24.54 6.31
N GLU A 97 -3.39 25.10 6.36
CA GLU A 97 -2.51 24.98 7.54
C GLU A 97 -3.12 25.56 8.82
N GLU A 98 -3.98 26.58 8.71
CA GLU A 98 -4.67 27.22 9.83
C GLU A 98 -5.78 26.31 10.38
N GLU A 99 -6.62 25.76 9.50
CA GLU A 99 -7.68 24.81 9.85
C GLU A 99 -7.11 23.56 10.51
N LEU A 100 -5.98 23.06 9.99
CA LEU A 100 -5.24 21.94 10.59
C LEU A 100 -4.82 22.22 12.03
N LYS A 101 -4.45 23.47 12.37
CA LYS A 101 -4.02 23.85 13.72
C LYS A 101 -5.17 23.90 14.73
N GLU A 102 -6.37 24.23 14.27
CA GLU A 102 -7.58 24.27 15.11
C GLU A 102 -8.20 22.88 15.27
N MET A 103 -7.91 21.96 14.35
CA MET A 103 -8.38 20.58 14.42
C MET A 103 -7.75 19.75 15.54
N PRO A 104 -8.48 18.74 16.05
CA PRO A 104 -7.96 17.79 17.03
C PRO A 104 -6.76 17.03 16.47
N ALA A 105 -5.82 16.68 17.35
CA ALA A 105 -4.54 16.07 16.97
C ALA A 105 -4.69 14.79 16.12
N LEU A 106 -5.68 13.94 16.43
CA LEU A 106 -5.92 12.70 15.70
C LEU A 106 -6.41 12.94 14.26
N LYS A 107 -7.31 13.91 14.04
CA LYS A 107 -7.76 14.28 12.68
C LYS A 107 -6.63 14.95 11.88
N ARG A 108 -5.82 15.79 12.54
CA ARG A 108 -4.64 16.39 11.90
C ARG A 108 -3.65 15.32 11.44
N GLU A 109 -3.43 14.29 12.26
CA GLU A 109 -2.57 13.16 11.92
C GLU A 109 -3.13 12.37 10.72
N GLU A 110 -4.45 12.18 10.65
CA GLU A 110 -5.12 11.57 9.51
C GLU A 110 -4.87 12.31 8.20
N VAL A 111 -5.13 13.62 8.17
CA VAL A 111 -4.91 14.45 6.98
C VAL A 111 -3.46 14.35 6.52
N ARG A 112 -2.51 14.52 7.44
CA ARG A 112 -1.07 14.43 7.15
C ARG A 112 -0.69 13.06 6.61
N PHE A 113 -1.23 11.99 7.20
CA PHE A 113 -0.95 10.63 6.79
C PHE A 113 -1.44 10.33 5.37
N VAL A 114 -2.66 10.74 5.02
CA VAL A 114 -3.23 10.52 3.68
C VAL A 114 -2.39 11.21 2.61
N ILE A 115 -2.01 12.47 2.84
CA ILE A 115 -1.15 13.25 1.92
C ILE A 115 0.23 12.60 1.77
N GLU A 116 0.88 12.25 2.89
CA GLU A 116 2.22 11.64 2.85
C GLU A 116 2.21 10.28 2.16
N ARG A 117 1.19 9.45 2.44
CA ARG A 117 1.02 8.14 1.82
C ARG A 117 0.92 8.24 0.31
N ASP A 118 0.11 9.17 -0.21
CA ASP A 118 -0.04 9.36 -1.66
C ASP A 118 1.27 9.79 -2.32
N LYS A 119 2.01 10.72 -1.69
CA LYS A 119 3.35 11.12 -2.14
C LYS A 119 4.31 9.92 -2.23
N LYS A 120 4.39 9.11 -1.17
CA LYS A 120 5.22 7.89 -1.14
C LYS A 120 4.82 6.88 -2.23
N ILE A 121 3.52 6.75 -2.52
CA ILE A 121 3.04 5.86 -3.59
C ILE A 121 3.49 6.37 -4.97
N LYS A 122 3.37 7.68 -5.22
CA LYS A 122 3.81 8.32 -6.48
C LYS A 122 5.31 8.20 -6.67
N GLU A 123 6.10 8.50 -5.63
CA GLU A 123 7.57 8.37 -5.62
C GLU A 123 8.01 6.93 -5.90
N ARG A 124 7.41 5.94 -5.22
CA ARG A 124 7.71 4.53 -5.46
C ARG A 124 7.45 4.12 -6.90
N LYS A 125 6.31 4.54 -7.48
CA LYS A 125 5.98 4.29 -8.89
C LYS A 125 6.96 4.97 -9.84
N ALA A 126 7.37 6.21 -9.56
CA ALA A 126 8.36 6.93 -10.36
C ALA A 126 9.74 6.25 -10.29
N LEU A 127 10.16 5.83 -9.10
CA LEU A 127 11.42 5.11 -8.89
C LEU A 127 11.44 3.77 -9.63
N GLU A 128 10.33 3.03 -9.61
CA GLU A 128 10.21 1.77 -10.33
C GLU A 128 10.32 1.98 -11.86
N ARG A 129 9.68 3.03 -12.40
CA ARG A 129 9.82 3.42 -13.81
C ARG A 129 11.26 3.77 -14.16
N LEU A 130 11.93 4.54 -13.32
CA LEU A 130 13.33 4.92 -13.51
C LEU A 130 14.24 3.69 -13.50
N LYS A 131 14.07 2.79 -12.53
CA LYS A 131 14.83 1.52 -12.47
C LYS A 131 14.63 0.71 -13.74
N ARG A 132 13.39 0.59 -14.23
CA ARG A 132 13.09 -0.13 -15.48
C ARG A 132 13.79 0.48 -16.70
N GLN A 133 13.85 1.81 -16.80
CA GLN A 133 14.60 2.49 -17.87
C GLN A 133 16.10 2.19 -17.77
N GLN A 134 16.67 2.30 -16.58
CA GLN A 134 18.09 2.00 -16.36
C GLN A 134 18.46 0.56 -16.71
N TYR A 135 17.62 -0.43 -16.37
CA TYR A 135 17.87 -1.82 -16.77
C TYR A 135 17.87 -1.98 -18.30
N ARG A 136 16.96 -1.31 -19.00
CA ARG A 136 16.86 -1.35 -20.47
C ARG A 136 18.07 -0.70 -21.15
N GLU A 137 18.55 0.42 -20.63
CA GLU A 137 19.75 1.09 -21.16
C GLU A 137 21.00 0.26 -20.92
N LYS A 138 21.14 -0.35 -19.73
CA LYS A 138 22.25 -1.23 -19.41
C LYS A 138 22.29 -2.48 -20.29
N SER A 139 21.14 -3.08 -20.64
CA SER A 139 21.10 -4.23 -21.55
C SER A 139 21.53 -3.85 -22.97
N LEU A 140 21.10 -2.69 -23.47
CA LEU A 140 21.51 -2.19 -24.80
C LEU A 140 23.00 -1.80 -24.83
N ALA A 141 23.53 -1.25 -23.74
CA ALA A 141 24.95 -0.93 -23.64
C ALA A 141 25.82 -2.19 -23.61
N GLY A 142 25.38 -3.26 -22.93
CA GLY A 142 26.08 -4.55 -22.94
C GLY A 142 26.12 -5.22 -24.31
N GLU A 143 25.02 -5.16 -25.07
CA GLU A 143 24.99 -5.66 -26.46
C GLU A 143 25.83 -4.79 -27.41
N ALA A 144 25.82 -3.47 -27.26
CA ALA A 144 26.64 -2.57 -28.08
C ALA A 144 28.14 -2.72 -27.77
N GLU A 145 28.52 -3.00 -26.53
CA GLU A 145 29.89 -3.29 -26.14
C GLU A 145 30.35 -4.65 -26.69
N ALA A 146 29.51 -5.68 -26.63
CA ALA A 146 29.80 -6.98 -27.24
C ALA A 146 29.95 -6.92 -28.77
N ALA A 147 29.12 -6.12 -29.46
CA ALA A 147 29.21 -5.91 -30.91
C ALA A 147 30.51 -5.20 -31.34
N LYS A 148 31.04 -4.30 -30.51
CA LYS A 148 32.33 -3.64 -30.78
C LYS A 148 33.54 -4.57 -30.62
N VAL A 149 33.46 -5.56 -29.74
CA VAL A 149 34.53 -6.56 -29.57
C VAL A 149 34.60 -7.48 -30.79
N THR A 150 33.47 -7.79 -31.44
CA THR A 150 33.44 -8.58 -32.68
C THR A 150 33.89 -7.77 -33.91
N GLU A 151 33.60 -6.47 -33.97
CA GLU A 151 34.02 -5.62 -35.10
C GLU A 151 35.54 -5.32 -35.11
N ALA A 152 36.18 -5.29 -33.93
CA ALA A 152 37.63 -5.16 -33.83
C ALA A 152 38.40 -6.44 -34.24
N ALA A 153 37.75 -7.60 -34.24
CA ALA A 153 38.37 -8.87 -34.67
C ALA A 153 38.40 -8.99 -36.21
N GLU A 154 37.43 -8.43 -36.92
CA GLU A 154 37.35 -8.53 -38.39
C GLU A 154 38.32 -7.57 -39.11
N VAL A 155 38.66 -6.42 -38.53
CA VAL A 155 39.61 -5.46 -39.13
C VAL A 155 41.07 -5.94 -39.05
N THR A 156 41.40 -6.88 -38.16
CA THR A 156 42.75 -7.47 -38.08
C THR A 156 43.00 -8.65 -39.04
N GLU A 157 41.96 -9.21 -39.67
CA GLU A 157 42.10 -10.32 -40.63
C GLU A 157 42.26 -9.86 -42.09
N ALA A 158 42.07 -8.56 -42.38
CA ALA A 158 42.29 -8.01 -43.73
C ALA A 158 43.76 -7.60 -44.02
N ALA A 159 44.63 -7.54 -43.01
CA ALA A 159 46.00 -7.05 -43.17
C ALA A 159 47.07 -8.15 -43.40
N LYS A 160 46.68 -9.43 -43.55
CA LYS A 160 47.66 -10.54 -43.64
C LYS A 160 47.75 -11.25 -45.01
N VAL A 161 47.04 -10.78 -46.05
CA VAL A 161 46.99 -11.48 -47.36
C VAL A 161 47.90 -10.84 -48.43
N THR A 162 48.66 -9.79 -48.13
CA THR A 162 49.43 -9.04 -49.17
C THR A 162 50.95 -9.04 -48.96
N GLU A 163 51.56 -10.15 -48.52
CA GLU A 163 53.04 -10.21 -48.46
C GLU A 163 53.64 -11.61 -48.74
N VAL A 164 53.03 -12.43 -49.60
CA VAL A 164 53.69 -13.68 -50.08
C VAL A 164 53.38 -13.95 -51.56
N SER A 165 53.81 -13.06 -52.47
CA SER A 165 53.93 -13.43 -53.89
C SER A 165 54.82 -12.46 -54.66
N GLU A 166 56.10 -12.35 -54.30
CA GLU A 166 57.07 -11.66 -55.17
C GLU A 166 58.51 -12.17 -54.98
N VAL A 167 58.72 -13.50 -54.92
CA VAL A 167 60.08 -14.07 -55.04
C VAL A 167 60.04 -15.43 -55.76
N GLN A 168 59.69 -15.49 -57.05
CA GLN A 168 60.09 -16.62 -57.92
C GLN A 168 60.19 -16.18 -59.40
N GLU A 169 61.17 -15.33 -59.72
CA GLU A 169 61.74 -15.26 -61.07
C GLU A 169 63.24 -15.08 -60.96
N ARG A 170 63.97 -16.18 -60.71
CA ARG A 170 65.36 -16.39 -61.18
C ARG A 170 65.65 -17.89 -61.19
N LYS A 171 65.54 -18.52 -62.35
CA LYS A 171 66.51 -19.48 -62.87
C LYS A 171 66.22 -19.80 -64.33
#